data_AF-A0A1G3M6A0-F1
#
_entry.id   AF-A0A1G3M6A0-F1
#
_cell.length_a   1.000
_cell.length_b   1.000
_cell.length_c   1.000
_cell.angle_alpha   90.00
_cell.angle_beta   90.00
_cell.angle_gamma   90.00
#
_symmetry.space_group_name_H-M   'P 1'
#
loop_
_entity.id
_entity.type
_entity.pdbx_description
1 polymer ?
#
loop_
_entity_poly.entity_id
_entity_poly.type
_entity_poly.pdbx_seq_one_letter_code
_entity_poly.pdbx_strand_id
1 'polypeptide(L)'
;MLYKLLNDYHTQRNNAIDPGQSCNVTSMIMALAATGIPFKSPEGIQPEDHLSALLATPEAFTRRDQKYPWAKVSNVHPREVHELLSWAVNELLVGKPCTVFTTRASIQELLFRIARHQAASVVSGRFTKAGHIVALVGFECSGPDLSEAASPAAVDLAAVSRIIIDDPWGDVRVGYRDVDGDDVSLSVVEFDHYTRDYYSAGRKWAHLFTRTGII
;
A
#
# COMPACT_ATOMS: atom_id res chain seq x y z
N MET A 1 21.03 -9.84 0.55
CA MET A 1 20.99 -8.37 0.62
C MET A 1 19.60 -7.98 1.08
N LEU A 2 19.52 -7.04 2.03
CA LEU A 2 18.27 -6.51 2.55
C LEU A 2 17.97 -5.18 1.86
N TYR A 3 16.82 -5.09 1.20
CA TYR A 3 16.25 -3.85 0.72
C TYR A 3 15.05 -3.52 1.58
N LYS A 4 15.22 -2.60 2.53
CA LYS A 4 14.14 -2.19 3.43
C LYS A 4 14.10 -0.67 3.51
N LEU A 5 12.91 -0.12 3.30
CA LEU A 5 12.62 1.29 3.51
C LEU A 5 12.37 1.53 5.00
N LEU A 6 12.77 2.71 5.50
CA LEU A 6 12.53 3.10 6.89
C LEU A 6 11.25 3.93 6.97
N ASN A 7 10.39 3.62 7.93
CA ASN A 7 9.21 4.39 8.27
C ASN A 7 8.83 4.18 9.73
N ASP A 8 8.01 5.08 10.24
CA ASP A 8 7.26 4.83 11.46
C ASP A 8 6.09 3.88 11.13
N TYR A 9 5.88 2.89 11.98
CA TYR A 9 4.74 1.97 11.85
C TYR A 9 3.45 2.64 12.33
N HIS A 10 2.36 2.43 11.58
CA HIS A 10 1.03 2.90 11.92
C HIS A 10 0.06 1.72 12.02
N THR A 11 -0.77 1.69 13.06
CA THR A 11 -1.81 0.68 13.24
C THR A 11 -3.18 1.29 13.03
N GLN A 12 -4.04 0.66 12.23
CA GLN A 12 -5.40 1.16 12.03
C GLN A 12 -6.26 1.04 13.30
N ARG A 13 -5.82 0.23 14.28
CA ARG A 13 -6.59 -0.12 15.48
C ARG A 13 -6.84 1.06 16.41
N ASN A 14 -6.01 2.09 16.33
CA ASN A 14 -6.11 3.28 17.16
C ASN A 14 -6.66 4.50 16.38
N ASN A 15 -7.04 4.33 15.11
CA ASN A 15 -7.67 5.38 14.33
C ASN A 15 -8.98 5.81 14.98
N ALA A 16 -9.21 7.13 15.04
CA ALA A 16 -10.46 7.69 15.54
C ALA A 16 -11.62 7.47 14.54
N ILE A 17 -11.34 7.41 13.24
CA ILE A 17 -12.34 7.31 12.18
C ILE A 17 -12.42 5.88 11.64
N ASP A 18 -13.39 5.13 12.16
CA ASP A 18 -13.75 3.78 11.72
C ASP A 18 -12.53 2.83 11.57
N PRO A 19 -11.90 2.47 12.70
CA PRO A 19 -10.70 1.64 12.73
C PRO A 19 -10.89 0.25 12.08
N GLY A 20 -12.14 -0.22 11.93
CA GLY A 20 -12.43 -1.47 11.24
C GLY A 20 -12.31 -1.41 9.71
N GLN A 21 -12.29 -0.20 9.13
CA GLN A 21 -12.34 0.02 7.68
C GLN A 21 -11.24 0.97 7.16
N SER A 22 -10.26 1.28 8.01
CA SER A 22 -9.19 2.23 7.70
C SER A 22 -7.85 1.58 7.28
N CYS A 23 -7.86 0.28 6.95
CA CYS A 23 -6.66 -0.42 6.43
C CYS A 23 -6.09 0.26 5.18
N ASN A 24 -6.96 0.80 4.31
CA ASN A 24 -6.60 1.55 3.12
C ASN A 24 -5.76 2.78 3.45
N VAL A 25 -6.33 3.75 4.19
CA VAL A 25 -5.68 5.02 4.50
C VAL A 25 -4.42 4.81 5.34
N THR A 26 -4.44 3.87 6.29
CA THR A 26 -3.29 3.57 7.15
C THR A 26 -2.13 3.04 6.31
N SER A 27 -2.40 2.09 5.40
CA SER A 27 -1.38 1.58 4.48
C SER A 27 -0.86 2.65 3.51
N MET A 28 -1.72 3.57 3.05
CA MET A 28 -1.30 4.68 2.19
C MET A 28 -0.33 5.62 2.93
N ILE A 29 -0.59 5.92 4.20
CA ILE A 29 0.30 6.74 5.04
C ILE A 29 1.64 6.03 5.27
N MET A 30 1.64 4.75 5.63
CA MET A 30 2.89 3.99 5.80
C MET A 30 3.73 3.97 4.51
N ALA A 31 3.10 3.77 3.35
CA ALA A 31 3.81 3.78 2.07
C ALA A 31 4.35 5.17 1.70
N LEU A 32 3.65 6.26 2.01
CA LEU A 32 4.17 7.63 1.85
C LEU A 32 5.40 7.86 2.72
N ALA A 33 5.32 7.47 4.01
CA ALA A 33 6.41 7.59 4.96
C ALA A 33 7.64 6.77 4.53
N ALA A 34 7.46 5.50 4.18
CA ALA A 34 8.53 4.61 3.70
C ALA A 34 9.16 5.12 2.40
N THR A 35 8.35 5.70 1.51
CA THR A 35 8.86 6.31 0.27
C THR A 35 9.50 7.67 0.53
N GLY A 36 9.43 8.25 1.73
CA GLY A 36 9.97 9.58 2.03
C GLY A 36 9.26 10.71 1.29
N ILE A 37 7.97 10.54 0.97
CA ILE A 37 7.15 11.59 0.35
C ILE A 37 6.60 12.47 1.47
N PRO A 38 6.93 13.77 1.51
CA PRO A 38 6.43 14.65 2.55
C PRO A 38 4.93 14.90 2.38
N PHE A 39 4.20 14.84 3.48
CA PHE A 39 2.80 15.25 3.61
C PHE A 39 2.61 15.99 4.94
N LYS A 40 1.45 16.61 5.12
CA LYS A 40 1.10 17.29 6.38
C LYS A 40 -0.22 16.73 6.92
N SER A 41 -0.28 16.60 8.24
CA SER A 41 -1.50 16.38 8.99
C SER A 41 -1.67 17.53 9.98
N PRO A 42 -2.91 17.96 10.30
CA PRO A 42 -3.15 18.89 11.39
C PRO A 42 -2.55 18.39 12.71
N GLU A 43 -2.14 19.33 13.57
CA GLU A 43 -1.59 19.00 14.89
C GLU A 43 -2.61 18.19 15.72
N GLY A 44 -2.13 17.11 16.36
CA GLY A 44 -2.96 16.22 17.17
C GLY A 44 -3.86 15.26 16.37
N ILE A 45 -3.81 15.28 15.04
CA ILE A 45 -4.57 14.35 14.18
C ILE A 45 -3.62 13.35 13.53
N GLN A 46 -3.91 12.05 13.68
CA GLN A 46 -3.18 11.01 12.97
C GLN A 46 -3.33 11.19 11.45
N PRO A 47 -2.25 11.06 10.65
CA PRO A 47 -2.32 11.26 9.20
C PRO A 47 -3.38 10.40 8.49
N GLU A 48 -3.63 9.19 8.96
CA GLU A 48 -4.60 8.24 8.42
C GLU A 48 -6.05 8.64 8.73
N ASP A 49 -6.29 9.25 9.89
CA ASP A 49 -7.57 9.91 10.21
C ASP A 49 -7.74 11.18 9.37
N HIS A 50 -6.67 11.95 9.16
CA HIS A 50 -6.72 13.12 8.28
C HIS A 50 -7.08 12.73 6.84
N LEU A 51 -6.44 11.69 6.29
CA LEU A 51 -6.76 11.17 4.97
C LEU A 51 -8.19 10.60 4.91
N SER A 52 -8.65 9.93 5.96
CA SER A 52 -10.05 9.50 6.07
C SER A 52 -11.04 10.67 5.99
N ALA A 53 -10.76 11.76 6.69
CA ALA A 53 -11.59 12.96 6.67
C ALA A 53 -11.62 13.63 5.28
N LEU A 54 -10.48 13.70 4.58
CA LEU A 54 -10.41 14.21 3.20
C LEU A 54 -11.30 13.38 2.26
N LEU A 55 -11.32 12.06 2.43
CA LEU A 55 -12.16 11.13 1.66
C LEU A 55 -13.63 11.11 2.08
N ALA A 56 -13.99 11.74 3.20
CA ALA A 56 -15.36 11.88 3.68
C ALA A 56 -16.02 13.22 3.24
N THR A 57 -15.30 14.06 2.50
CA THR A 57 -15.81 15.37 2.05
C THR A 57 -16.90 15.24 0.96
N PRO A 58 -17.82 16.22 0.84
CA PRO A 58 -18.79 16.24 -0.26
C PRO A 58 -18.14 16.20 -1.65
N GLU A 59 -16.93 16.76 -1.79
CA GLU A 59 -16.15 16.69 -3.03
C GLU A 59 -15.76 15.24 -3.36
N ALA A 60 -15.23 14.49 -2.39
CA ALA A 60 -14.87 13.08 -2.59
C ALA A 60 -16.07 12.22 -2.98
N PHE A 61 -17.23 12.44 -2.34
CA PHE A 61 -18.49 11.77 -2.71
C PHE A 61 -18.99 12.19 -4.10
N THR A 62 -18.91 13.48 -4.46
CA THR A 62 -19.30 13.97 -5.79
C THR A 62 -18.43 13.33 -6.86
N ARG A 63 -17.11 13.28 -6.65
CA ARG A 63 -16.16 12.65 -7.56
C ARG A 63 -16.40 11.15 -7.69
N ARG A 64 -16.68 10.46 -6.58
CA ARG A 64 -17.10 9.05 -6.57
C ARG A 64 -18.32 8.84 -7.45
N ASP A 65 -19.37 9.61 -7.23
CA ASP A 65 -20.64 9.44 -7.92
C ASP A 65 -20.54 9.67 -9.43
N GLN A 66 -19.72 10.63 -9.85
CA GLN A 66 -19.50 10.95 -11.25
C GLN A 66 -18.63 9.91 -11.96
N LYS A 67 -17.52 9.48 -11.34
CA LYS A 67 -16.53 8.61 -11.98
C LYS A 67 -16.83 7.11 -11.78
N TYR A 68 -17.51 6.76 -10.69
CA TYR A 68 -17.84 5.37 -10.33
C TYR A 68 -19.32 5.24 -9.94
N PRO A 69 -20.26 5.33 -10.90
CA PRO A 69 -21.69 5.21 -10.60
C PRO A 69 -22.07 3.92 -9.86
N TRP A 70 -21.35 2.82 -10.09
CA TRP A 70 -21.54 1.57 -9.36
C TRP A 70 -21.31 1.74 -7.85
N ALA A 71 -20.32 2.54 -7.45
CA ALA A 71 -19.99 2.78 -6.06
C ALA A 71 -21.07 3.62 -5.38
N LYS A 72 -21.69 4.56 -6.11
CA LYS A 72 -22.87 5.29 -5.64
C LYS A 72 -24.04 4.35 -5.37
N VAL A 73 -24.37 3.49 -6.34
CA VAL A 73 -25.49 2.54 -6.24
C VAL A 73 -25.30 1.58 -5.06
N SER A 74 -24.07 1.10 -4.86
CA SER A 74 -23.72 0.20 -3.75
C SER A 74 -23.41 0.93 -2.44
N ASN A 75 -23.55 2.26 -2.38
CA ASN A 75 -23.21 3.10 -1.23
C ASN A 75 -21.79 2.86 -0.67
N VAL A 76 -20.81 2.59 -1.53
CA VAL A 76 -19.42 2.32 -1.18
C VAL A 76 -18.72 3.62 -0.80
N HIS A 77 -18.04 3.66 0.35
CA HIS A 77 -17.36 4.89 0.78
C HIS A 77 -16.23 5.27 -0.19
N PRO A 78 -15.94 6.56 -0.48
CA PRO A 78 -14.86 6.95 -1.38
C PRO A 78 -13.50 6.31 -1.08
N ARG A 79 -13.17 6.13 0.21
CA ARG A 79 -11.93 5.45 0.66
C ARG A 79 -11.81 3.98 0.26
N GLU A 80 -12.91 3.33 -0.10
CA GLU A 80 -12.92 1.94 -0.57
C GLU A 80 -12.73 1.84 -2.09
N VAL A 81 -12.75 2.97 -2.81
CA VAL A 81 -12.47 3.02 -4.25
C VAL A 81 -11.00 3.35 -4.47
N HIS A 82 -10.21 2.37 -4.89
CA HIS A 82 -8.75 2.50 -5.02
C HIS A 82 -8.29 3.76 -5.78
N GLU A 83 -8.87 4.06 -6.94
CA GLU A 83 -8.46 5.26 -7.67
C GLU A 83 -8.78 6.58 -6.94
N LEU A 84 -9.78 6.60 -6.05
CA LEU A 84 -10.05 7.77 -5.21
C LEU A 84 -9.05 7.92 -4.06
N LEU A 85 -8.49 6.83 -3.53
CA LEU A 85 -7.37 6.88 -2.59
C LEU A 85 -6.17 7.59 -3.23
N SER A 86 -5.75 7.17 -4.43
CA SER A 86 -4.64 7.82 -5.12
C SER A 86 -4.96 9.27 -5.47
N TRP A 87 -6.20 9.59 -5.86
CA TRP A 87 -6.61 10.98 -6.07
C TRP A 87 -6.49 11.83 -4.80
N ALA A 88 -7.06 11.39 -3.67
CA ALA A 88 -7.03 12.15 -2.43
C ALA A 88 -5.59 12.36 -1.94
N VAL A 89 -4.74 11.33 -2.06
CA VAL A 89 -3.32 11.47 -1.74
C VAL A 89 -2.64 12.51 -2.64
N ASN A 90 -2.80 12.39 -3.96
CA ASN A 90 -2.13 13.27 -4.91
C ASN A 90 -2.61 14.73 -4.80
N GLU A 91 -3.92 14.97 -4.76
CA GLU A 91 -4.49 16.31 -4.91
C GLU A 91 -4.73 17.01 -3.56
N LEU A 92 -5.14 16.26 -2.53
CA LEU A 92 -5.60 16.85 -1.27
C LEU A 92 -4.54 16.77 -0.15
N LEU A 93 -3.83 15.65 -0.06
CA LEU A 93 -2.86 15.41 1.03
C LEU A 93 -1.45 15.91 0.67
N VAL A 94 -0.95 15.53 -0.51
CA VAL A 94 0.44 15.82 -0.95
C VAL A 94 0.50 17.04 -1.87
N GLY A 95 -0.55 17.29 -2.67
CA GLY A 95 -0.62 18.40 -3.62
C GLY A 95 0.24 18.22 -4.87
N LYS A 96 0.65 16.98 -5.18
CA LYS A 96 1.29 16.58 -6.44
C LYS A 96 1.09 15.09 -6.72
N PRO A 97 1.16 14.65 -8.00
CA PRO A 97 1.17 13.24 -8.33
C PRO A 97 2.33 12.49 -7.63
N CYS A 98 2.00 11.43 -6.90
CA CYS A 98 2.98 10.57 -6.24
C CYS A 98 2.52 9.12 -6.09
N THR A 99 1.26 8.81 -6.37
CA THR A 99 0.73 7.43 -6.38
C THR A 99 -0.24 7.20 -7.53
N VAL A 100 -0.22 6.00 -8.11
CA VAL A 100 -1.21 5.52 -9.08
C VAL A 100 -1.68 4.13 -8.69
N PHE A 101 -2.96 3.86 -8.91
CA PHE A 101 -3.50 2.51 -8.77
C PHE A 101 -3.39 1.73 -10.09
N THR A 102 -2.98 0.47 -10.01
CA THR A 102 -2.95 -0.48 -11.12
C THR A 102 -3.41 -1.86 -10.67
N THR A 103 -3.95 -2.64 -11.61
CA THR A 103 -4.34 -4.05 -11.41
C THR A 103 -3.38 -5.02 -12.09
N ARG A 104 -2.23 -4.52 -12.56
CA ARG A 104 -1.31 -5.22 -13.46
C ARG A 104 0.15 -5.20 -12.99
N ALA A 105 0.44 -4.83 -11.74
CA ALA A 105 1.81 -4.85 -11.23
C ALA A 105 2.29 -6.30 -11.03
N SER A 106 3.50 -6.66 -11.43
CA SER A 106 4.08 -7.96 -11.05
C SER A 106 4.76 -7.86 -9.69
N ILE A 107 4.97 -8.98 -8.99
CA ILE A 107 5.81 -9.01 -7.77
C ILE A 107 7.20 -8.48 -8.10
N GLN A 108 7.78 -8.85 -9.26
CA GLN A 108 9.04 -8.29 -9.71
C GLN A 108 9.02 -6.77 -9.80
N GLU A 109 7.97 -6.15 -10.37
CA GLU A 109 7.83 -4.69 -10.42
C GLU A 109 7.83 -4.11 -9.01
N LEU A 110 7.05 -4.66 -8.10
CA LEU A 110 6.96 -4.15 -6.73
C LEU A 110 8.32 -4.17 -6.01
N LEU A 111 9.05 -5.28 -6.10
CA LEU A 111 10.37 -5.43 -5.48
C LEU A 111 11.44 -4.57 -6.18
N PHE A 112 11.38 -4.47 -7.51
CA PHE A 112 12.22 -3.59 -8.30
C PHE A 112 12.08 -2.14 -7.86
N ARG A 113 10.86 -1.66 -7.62
CA ARG A 113 10.61 -0.29 -7.14
C ARG A 113 11.21 -0.03 -5.77
N ILE A 114 11.16 -0.99 -4.85
CA ILE A 114 11.84 -0.87 -3.56
C ILE A 114 13.35 -0.71 -3.78
N ALA A 115 13.99 -1.63 -4.51
CA ALA A 115 15.43 -1.64 -4.68
C ALA A 115 15.94 -0.41 -5.45
N ARG A 116 15.36 -0.15 -6.63
CA ARG A 116 15.84 0.83 -7.60
C ARG A 116 15.31 2.25 -7.35
N HIS A 117 14.06 2.36 -6.94
CA HIS A 117 13.36 3.65 -6.82
C HIS A 117 13.15 4.08 -5.36
N GLN A 118 13.51 3.23 -4.40
CA GLN A 118 13.34 3.49 -2.97
C GLN A 118 11.89 3.89 -2.66
N ALA A 119 10.95 3.17 -3.28
CA ALA A 119 9.52 3.47 -3.25
C ALA A 119 8.70 2.24 -2.83
N ALA A 120 7.89 2.44 -1.79
CA ALA A 120 6.97 1.44 -1.29
C ALA A 120 5.79 1.26 -2.24
N SER A 121 4.99 0.22 -1.99
CA SER A 121 3.71 0.02 -2.66
C SER A 121 2.65 -0.39 -1.66
N VAL A 122 1.39 -0.13 -1.94
CA VAL A 122 0.27 -0.65 -1.15
C VAL A 122 -0.43 -1.72 -1.95
N VAL A 123 -0.64 -2.90 -1.39
CA VAL A 123 -1.24 -4.04 -2.07
C VAL A 123 -2.54 -4.48 -1.41
N SER A 124 -3.53 -4.85 -2.22
CA SER A 124 -4.79 -5.41 -1.73
C SER A 124 -4.78 -6.95 -1.78
N GLY A 125 -5.49 -7.59 -0.87
CA GLY A 125 -5.47 -9.03 -0.76
C GLY A 125 -6.55 -9.63 0.12
N ARG A 126 -6.44 -10.93 0.36
CA ARG A 126 -7.27 -11.77 1.23
C ARG A 126 -6.53 -12.10 2.53
N PHE A 127 -5.98 -11.08 3.18
CA PHE A 127 -5.42 -11.26 4.51
C PHE A 127 -6.53 -11.52 5.55
N THR A 128 -7.74 -10.98 5.30
CA THR A 128 -8.97 -11.28 6.05
C THR A 128 -10.09 -11.78 5.11
N LYS A 129 -11.20 -12.26 5.68
CA LYS A 129 -12.39 -12.68 4.92
C LYS A 129 -13.03 -11.54 4.09
N ALA A 130 -12.97 -10.32 4.59
CA ALA A 130 -13.53 -9.14 3.93
C ALA A 130 -12.58 -8.55 2.86
N GLY A 131 -11.34 -9.03 2.81
CA GLY A 131 -10.25 -8.37 2.12
C GLY A 131 -9.51 -7.40 3.05
N HIS A 132 -8.26 -7.11 2.71
CA HIS A 132 -7.39 -6.26 3.51
C HIS A 132 -6.33 -5.64 2.62
N ILE A 133 -5.72 -4.55 3.09
CA ILE A 133 -4.72 -3.78 2.37
C ILE A 133 -3.53 -3.59 3.30
N VAL A 134 -2.32 -3.78 2.77
CA VAL A 134 -1.05 -3.69 3.51
C VAL A 134 -0.02 -2.87 2.71
N ALA A 135 0.97 -2.31 3.39
CA ALA A 135 2.10 -1.66 2.75
C ALA A 135 3.24 -2.66 2.54
N LEU A 136 3.81 -2.69 1.34
CA LEU A 136 5.03 -3.44 1.00
C LEU A 136 6.22 -2.49 1.10
N VAL A 137 7.10 -2.76 2.06
CA VAL A 137 8.17 -1.84 2.47
C VAL A 137 9.58 -2.41 2.29
N GLY A 138 9.71 -3.72 2.07
CA GLY A 138 11.02 -4.31 1.87
C GLY A 138 11.01 -5.74 1.33
N PHE A 139 12.21 -6.26 1.10
CA PHE A 139 12.46 -7.66 0.82
C PHE A 139 13.94 -8.01 1.07
N GLU A 140 14.23 -9.29 1.16
CA GLU A 140 15.59 -9.83 1.20
C GLU A 140 15.77 -10.81 0.04
N CYS A 141 16.92 -10.74 -0.63
CA CYS A 141 17.28 -11.68 -1.68
C CYS A 141 18.76 -12.05 -1.64
N SER A 142 19.11 -13.22 -2.14
CA SER A 142 20.47 -13.55 -2.57
C SER A 142 20.71 -13.07 -4.00
N GLY A 143 21.96 -12.87 -4.41
CA GLY A 143 22.29 -12.50 -5.79
C GLY A 143 22.91 -11.10 -5.94
N PRO A 144 22.93 -10.55 -7.17
CA PRO A 144 23.55 -9.25 -7.46
C PRO A 144 22.76 -8.11 -6.83
N ASP A 145 23.42 -6.96 -6.67
CA ASP A 145 22.76 -5.74 -6.22
C ASP A 145 21.75 -5.24 -7.27
N LEU A 146 20.49 -5.18 -6.88
CA LEU A 146 19.35 -4.69 -7.64
C LEU A 146 19.19 -3.16 -7.59
N SER A 147 20.01 -2.43 -6.81
CA SER A 147 19.98 -0.96 -6.75
C SER A 147 20.20 -0.31 -8.12
N GLU A 148 20.92 -0.97 -9.02
CA GLU A 148 21.20 -0.54 -10.40
C GLU A 148 20.49 -1.41 -11.46
N ALA A 149 19.48 -2.19 -11.06
CA ALA A 149 18.70 -2.99 -12.01
C ALA A 149 18.09 -2.10 -13.10
N ALA A 150 18.13 -2.58 -14.36
CA ALA A 150 17.61 -1.84 -15.50
C ALA A 150 16.10 -2.03 -15.71
N SER A 151 15.53 -3.13 -15.19
CA SER A 151 14.11 -3.44 -15.34
C SER A 151 13.64 -4.42 -14.28
N PRO A 152 12.31 -4.55 -14.07
CA PRO A 152 11.74 -5.55 -13.17
C PRO A 152 12.16 -6.99 -13.47
N ALA A 153 12.42 -7.32 -14.74
CA ALA A 153 12.82 -8.67 -15.13
C ALA A 153 14.18 -9.11 -14.53
N ALA A 154 14.97 -8.18 -14.00
CA ALA A 154 16.20 -8.48 -13.29
C ALA A 154 15.96 -9.09 -11.89
N VAL A 155 14.75 -8.97 -11.34
CA VAL A 155 14.39 -9.55 -10.04
C VAL A 155 14.09 -11.05 -10.21
N ASP A 156 15.03 -11.89 -9.80
CA ASP A 156 14.81 -13.33 -9.70
C ASP A 156 14.03 -13.67 -8.41
N LEU A 157 12.76 -14.01 -8.57
CA LEU A 157 11.88 -14.38 -7.45
C LEU A 157 12.36 -15.64 -6.72
N ALA A 158 13.10 -16.55 -7.37
CA ALA A 158 13.65 -17.73 -6.71
C ALA A 158 14.79 -17.38 -5.73
N ALA A 159 15.41 -16.21 -5.92
CA ALA A 159 16.48 -15.71 -5.06
C ALA A 159 15.96 -14.86 -3.89
N VAL A 160 14.65 -14.54 -3.84
CA VAL A 160 14.01 -13.76 -2.76
C VAL A 160 13.67 -14.68 -1.59
N SER A 161 14.29 -14.46 -0.43
CA SER A 161 14.05 -15.24 0.78
C SER A 161 12.82 -14.76 1.56
N ARG A 162 12.59 -13.44 1.61
CA ARG A 162 11.43 -12.83 2.27
C ARG A 162 11.00 -11.53 1.61
N ILE A 163 9.70 -11.26 1.67
CA ILE A 163 9.03 -10.00 1.37
C ILE A 163 8.52 -9.43 2.69
N ILE A 164 8.74 -8.14 2.92
CA ILE A 164 8.46 -7.46 4.20
C ILE A 164 7.30 -6.49 3.97
N ILE A 165 6.24 -6.66 4.76
CA ILE A 165 5.06 -5.81 4.73
C ILE A 165 4.81 -5.17 6.09
N ASP A 166 4.21 -3.98 6.09
CA ASP A 166 3.57 -3.42 7.27
C ASP A 166 2.06 -3.65 7.14
N ASP A 167 1.53 -4.48 8.02
CA ASP A 167 0.10 -4.78 8.10
C ASP A 167 -0.54 -3.87 9.17
N PRO A 168 -1.49 -2.99 8.81
CA PRO A 168 -2.06 -2.05 9.77
C PRO A 168 -2.88 -2.72 10.89
N TRP A 169 -3.23 -4.01 10.76
CA TRP A 169 -4.02 -4.75 11.75
C TRP A 169 -3.20 -5.72 12.62
N GLY A 170 -2.02 -6.17 12.17
CA GLY A 170 -1.15 -7.10 12.90
C GLY A 170 -0.59 -8.23 12.03
N ASP A 171 0.03 -9.24 12.63
CA ASP A 171 0.65 -10.33 11.88
C ASP A 171 -0.40 -11.34 11.34
N VAL A 172 -0.58 -11.32 10.00
CA VAL A 172 -1.46 -12.24 9.28
C VAL A 172 -1.09 -13.72 9.46
N ARG A 173 0.19 -14.05 9.67
CA ARG A 173 0.69 -15.44 9.73
C ARG A 173 0.18 -16.18 10.96
N VAL A 174 -0.05 -15.45 12.04
CA VAL A 174 -0.65 -15.97 13.27
C VAL A 174 -2.16 -15.71 13.33
N GLY A 175 -2.77 -15.36 12.21
CA GLY A 175 -4.20 -15.04 12.11
C GLY A 175 -4.58 -13.85 12.97
N TYR A 176 -3.73 -12.82 13.06
CA TYR A 176 -3.95 -11.59 13.83
C TYR A 176 -4.15 -11.76 15.33
N ARG A 177 -3.65 -12.88 15.89
CA ARG A 177 -3.50 -13.02 17.35
C ARG A 177 -2.42 -12.11 17.91
N ASP A 178 -1.40 -11.83 17.10
CA ASP A 178 -0.44 -10.76 17.35
C ASP A 178 -0.93 -9.49 16.65
N VAL A 179 -0.88 -8.39 17.39
CA VAL A 179 -1.31 -7.07 16.91
C VAL A 179 -0.14 -6.27 16.35
N ASP A 180 1.09 -6.76 16.53
CA ASP A 180 2.26 -6.21 15.87
C ASP A 180 2.24 -6.60 14.39
N GLY A 181 2.12 -5.59 13.54
CA GLY A 181 2.11 -5.74 12.09
C GLY A 181 3.30 -5.05 11.43
N ASP A 182 4.27 -4.59 12.21
CA ASP A 182 5.51 -4.00 11.72
C ASP A 182 6.42 -5.10 11.17
N ASP A 183 6.99 -4.91 9.97
CA ASP A 183 7.95 -5.84 9.36
C ASP A 183 7.50 -7.30 9.22
N VAL A 184 6.22 -7.56 8.98
CA VAL A 184 5.72 -8.92 8.77
C VAL A 184 6.41 -9.54 7.56
N SER A 185 7.19 -10.59 7.83
CA SER A 185 7.99 -11.29 6.82
C SER A 185 7.24 -12.47 6.23
N LEU A 186 7.00 -12.42 4.91
CA LEU A 186 6.35 -13.46 4.11
C LEU A 186 7.33 -14.06 3.10
N SER A 187 7.20 -15.34 2.78
CA SER A 187 7.81 -15.90 1.56
C SER A 187 7.13 -15.34 0.30
N VAL A 188 7.77 -15.47 -0.86
CA VAL A 188 7.16 -15.09 -2.15
C VAL A 188 5.83 -15.83 -2.37
N VAL A 189 5.77 -17.11 -1.99
CA VAL A 189 4.57 -17.94 -2.13
C VAL A 189 3.43 -17.44 -1.24
N GLU A 190 3.72 -17.12 0.03
CA GLU A 190 2.72 -16.54 0.93
C GLU A 190 2.24 -15.18 0.45
N PHE A 191 3.16 -14.31 0.02
CA PHE A 191 2.79 -13.01 -0.52
C PHE A 191 1.91 -13.14 -1.76
N ASP A 192 2.23 -14.03 -2.70
CA ASP A 192 1.43 -14.29 -3.90
C ASP A 192 0.05 -14.90 -3.57
N HIS A 193 -0.02 -15.72 -2.52
CA HIS A 193 -1.25 -16.29 -1.98
C HIS A 193 -2.17 -15.22 -1.37
N TYR A 194 -1.61 -14.32 -0.55
CA TYR A 194 -2.41 -13.31 0.15
C TYR A 194 -2.82 -12.15 -0.75
N THR A 195 -2.01 -11.76 -1.74
CA THR A 195 -2.24 -10.55 -2.54
C THR A 195 -3.01 -10.84 -3.83
N ARG A 196 -3.96 -9.96 -4.18
CA ARG A 196 -4.75 -10.03 -5.41
C ARG A 196 -3.91 -9.57 -6.59
N ASP A 197 -3.93 -10.19 -7.76
CA ASP A 197 -4.69 -11.37 -8.21
C ASP A 197 -4.00 -12.64 -7.71
N TYR A 198 -4.72 -13.50 -6.98
CA TYR A 198 -4.12 -14.56 -6.16
C TYR A 198 -3.42 -15.61 -7.02
N TYR A 199 -2.26 -16.11 -6.56
CA TYR A 199 -1.45 -17.07 -7.32
C TYR A 199 -1.09 -16.57 -8.73
N SER A 200 -0.87 -15.26 -8.83
CA SER A 200 -0.53 -14.57 -10.08
C SER A 200 0.58 -13.57 -9.79
N ALA A 201 1.81 -14.08 -9.76
CA ALA A 201 2.99 -13.25 -9.56
C ALA A 201 3.11 -12.11 -10.58
N GLY A 202 2.51 -12.25 -11.78
CA GLY A 202 2.51 -11.22 -12.83
C GLY A 202 1.42 -10.15 -12.71
N ARG A 203 0.45 -10.27 -11.80
CA ARG A 203 -0.71 -9.37 -11.73
C ARG A 203 -1.17 -9.08 -10.32
N LYS A 204 -0.87 -7.88 -9.84
CA LYS A 204 -1.20 -7.39 -8.52
C LYS A 204 -1.96 -6.08 -8.56
N TRP A 205 -2.95 -5.98 -7.67
CA TRP A 205 -3.67 -4.74 -7.37
C TRP A 205 -2.84 -3.93 -6.40
N ALA A 206 -2.23 -2.87 -6.91
CA ALA A 206 -1.24 -2.10 -6.17
C ALA A 206 -1.42 -0.60 -6.39
N HIS A 207 -1.16 0.17 -5.33
CA HIS A 207 -0.80 1.57 -5.44
C HIS A 207 0.71 1.67 -5.53
N LEU A 208 1.20 2.20 -6.64
CA LEU A 208 2.63 2.37 -6.91
C LEU A 208 3.02 3.81 -6.57
N PHE A 209 3.96 3.98 -5.63
CA PHE A 209 4.43 5.30 -5.22
C PHE A 209 5.68 5.72 -5.98
N THR A 210 5.91 7.04 -6.07
CA THR A 210 7.09 7.65 -6.67
C THR A 210 7.43 8.97 -5.98
N ARG A 211 8.72 9.26 -5.81
CA ARG A 211 9.20 10.54 -5.26
C ARG A 211 9.15 11.67 -6.29
N THR A 212 9.32 11.33 -7.57
CA THR A 212 9.49 12.30 -8.67
C THR A 212 8.17 12.69 -9.33
N GLY A 213 7.08 11.99 -9.02
CA GLY A 213 5.78 12.13 -9.68
C GLY A 213 5.72 11.49 -11.07
N ILE A 214 6.81 10.89 -11.54
CA ILE A 214 6.86 10.07 -12.75
C ILE A 214 6.67 8.62 -12.32
N ILE A 215 5.61 7.99 -12.82
CA ILE A 215 5.26 6.59 -12.52
C ILE A 215 5.40 5.74 -13.77
#